data_AF-A0A9E5IJJ6-F1
#
_entry.id   AF-A0A9E5IJJ6-F1
#
_cell.length_a   1.000
_cell.length_b   1.000
_cell.length_c   1.000
_cell.angle_alpha   90.00
_cell.angle_beta   90.00
_cell.angle_gamma   90.00
#
_symmetry.space_group_name_H-M   'P 1'
#
loop_
_entity.id
_entity.type
_entity.pdbx_description
1 polymer ?
#
loop_
_entity_poly.entity_id
_entity_poly.type
_entity_poly.pdbx_seq_one_letter_code
_entity_poly.pdbx_strand_id
1 'polypeptide(L)'
;KQLAQRSDVAVIFPVHRNPNVRDQVFAQLETTPNVHLIEPQDYVSFVYLMTQASLIITDSGGIQEEAPSLGVPVLVSRTLTERPEMTDLGMVKLVDNDADRIVELASRILDNKPGNVITRCAKNPYGDGMAADRIRDVIRESYGLIERDLAQNLPYPSQATG
;
A
#
# COMPACT_ATOMS: atom_id res chain seq x y z
N LYS A 1 -9.26 16.77 -5.26
CA LYS A 1 -9.33 17.91 -6.22
C LYS A 1 -8.04 18.71 -6.28
N GLN A 2 -7.51 19.23 -5.16
CA GLN A 2 -6.29 20.05 -5.14
C GLN A 2 -5.09 19.38 -5.84
N LEU A 3 -4.82 18.10 -5.58
CA LEU A 3 -3.74 17.36 -6.27
C LEU A 3 -3.90 17.33 -7.80
N ALA A 4 -5.13 17.23 -8.30
CA ALA A 4 -5.43 17.16 -9.74
C ALA A 4 -5.29 18.51 -10.45
N GLN A 5 -5.18 19.62 -9.71
CA GLN A 5 -4.89 20.93 -10.29
C GLN A 5 -3.46 21.03 -10.80
N ARG A 6 -2.58 20.12 -10.36
CA ARG A 6 -1.22 20.04 -10.90
C ARG A 6 -1.24 19.40 -12.28
N SER A 7 -0.53 20.00 -13.23
CA SER A 7 -0.46 19.51 -14.61
C SER A 7 0.34 18.22 -14.77
N ASP A 8 1.18 17.89 -13.80
CA ASP A 8 2.04 16.70 -13.75
C ASP A 8 1.39 15.53 -12.99
N VAL A 9 0.14 15.67 -12.52
CA VAL A 9 -0.55 14.66 -11.71
C VAL A 9 -1.83 14.22 -12.40
N ALA A 10 -1.97 12.91 -12.58
CA ALA A 10 -3.23 12.25 -12.90
C ALA A 10 -3.71 11.44 -11.69
N VAL A 11 -4.98 11.60 -11.32
CA VAL A 11 -5.63 10.85 -10.24
C VAL A 11 -6.47 9.75 -10.86
N ILE A 12 -6.08 8.50 -10.66
CA ILE A 12 -6.90 7.33 -11.03
C ILE A 12 -7.71 6.91 -9.82
N PHE A 13 -9.04 6.91 -9.94
CA PHE A 13 -9.95 6.55 -8.85
C PHE A 13 -10.90 5.43 -9.30
N PRO A 14 -10.61 4.17 -8.94
CA PRO A 14 -11.54 3.06 -9.12
C PRO A 14 -12.75 3.22 -8.20
N VAL A 15 -13.91 3.58 -8.77
CA VAL A 15 -15.09 3.96 -7.99
C VAL A 15 -15.83 2.72 -7.49
N HIS A 16 -16.03 2.60 -6.18
CA HIS A 16 -16.74 1.46 -5.59
C HIS A 16 -18.15 1.27 -6.21
N ARG A 17 -18.61 0.02 -6.33
CA ARG A 17 -19.92 -0.32 -6.94
C ARG A 17 -21.14 0.13 -6.14
N ASN A 18 -20.94 0.60 -4.91
CA ASN A 18 -22.03 1.03 -4.03
C ASN A 18 -22.60 2.33 -4.60
N PRO A 19 -23.88 2.37 -5.03
CA PRO A 19 -24.48 3.55 -5.64
C PRO A 19 -24.35 4.81 -4.76
N ASN A 20 -24.48 4.67 -3.44
CA ASN A 20 -24.37 5.80 -2.51
C ASN A 20 -22.98 6.46 -2.55
N VAL A 21 -21.92 5.66 -2.71
CA VAL A 21 -20.54 6.16 -2.84
C VAL A 21 -20.32 6.68 -4.26
N ARG A 22 -20.79 5.91 -5.25
CA ARG A 22 -20.60 6.21 -6.66
C ARG A 22 -21.20 7.55 -7.04
N ASP A 23 -22.47 7.79 -6.72
CA ASP A 23 -23.17 9.01 -7.07
C ASP A 23 -22.51 10.24 -6.44
N GLN A 24 -22.05 10.13 -5.19
CA GLN A 24 -21.30 11.19 -4.52
C GLN A 24 -19.96 11.48 -5.20
N VAL A 25 -19.20 10.44 -5.54
CA VAL A 25 -17.89 10.59 -6.19
C VAL A 25 -18.03 11.22 -7.57
N PHE A 26 -18.96 10.73 -8.41
CA PHE A 26 -19.20 11.28 -9.74
C PHE A 26 -19.68 12.73 -9.66
N ALA A 27 -20.69 13.02 -8.83
CA ALA A 27 -21.20 14.38 -8.66
C ALA A 27 -20.12 15.38 -8.24
N GLN A 28 -19.12 14.94 -7.46
CA GLN A 28 -18.02 15.80 -7.04
C GLN A 28 -16.87 15.87 -8.03
N LEU A 29 -16.49 14.77 -8.68
CA LEU A 29 -15.19 14.65 -9.35
C LEU A 29 -15.25 14.49 -10.87
N GLU A 30 -16.40 14.16 -11.45
CA GLU A 30 -16.53 13.83 -12.89
C GLU A 30 -16.03 14.94 -13.82
N THR A 31 -16.26 16.20 -13.45
CA THR A 31 -15.82 17.37 -14.24
C THR A 31 -14.44 17.88 -13.85
N THR A 32 -13.73 17.22 -12.92
CA THR A 32 -12.41 17.67 -12.47
C THR A 32 -11.35 17.22 -13.48
N PRO A 33 -10.61 18.16 -14.11
CA PRO A 33 -9.52 17.80 -15.01
C PRO A 33 -8.48 16.92 -14.30
N ASN A 34 -7.86 16.00 -15.03
CA ASN A 34 -6.87 15.03 -14.52
C ASN A 34 -7.38 14.06 -13.45
N VAL A 35 -8.69 13.98 -13.22
CA VAL A 35 -9.28 12.90 -12.42
C VAL A 35 -9.96 11.90 -13.36
N HIS A 36 -9.54 10.65 -13.27
CA HIS A 36 -10.07 9.54 -14.06
C HIS A 36 -10.86 8.62 -13.13
N LEU A 37 -12.19 8.76 -13.17
CA LEU A 37 -13.11 7.86 -12.51
C LEU A 37 -13.25 6.59 -13.38
N ILE A 38 -12.79 5.46 -12.88
CA ILE A 38 -12.83 4.19 -13.61
C ILE A 38 -13.65 3.15 -12.84
N GLU A 39 -14.09 2.10 -13.53
CA GLU A 39 -14.71 0.97 -12.87
C GLU A 39 -13.75 0.27 -11.90
N PRO A 40 -14.27 -0.45 -10.88
CA PRO A 40 -13.45 -1.36 -10.08
C PRO A 40 -12.71 -2.35 -10.98
N GLN A 41 -11.41 -2.48 -10.73
CA GLN A 41 -10.53 -3.33 -11.52
C GLN A 41 -10.51 -4.75 -10.96
N ASP A 42 -10.24 -5.73 -11.82
CA ASP A 42 -9.81 -7.05 -11.35
C ASP A 42 -8.42 -6.98 -10.70
N TYR A 43 -8.03 -8.06 -10.02
CA TYR A 43 -6.80 -8.08 -9.23
C TYR A 43 -5.56 -7.78 -10.07
N VAL A 44 -5.42 -8.41 -11.25
CA VAL A 44 -4.23 -8.26 -12.10
C VAL A 44 -4.12 -6.83 -12.62
N SER A 45 -5.23 -6.26 -13.08
CA SER A 45 -5.29 -4.89 -13.57
C SER A 45 -5.04 -3.89 -12.44
N PHE A 46 -5.54 -4.16 -11.24
CA PHE A 46 -5.29 -3.33 -10.07
C PHE A 46 -3.82 -3.36 -9.64
N VAL A 47 -3.18 -4.54 -9.61
CA VAL A 47 -1.75 -4.68 -9.35
C VAL A 47 -0.94 -3.90 -10.38
N TYR A 48 -1.30 -4.01 -11.66
CA TYR A 48 -0.65 -3.21 -12.71
C TYR A 48 -0.76 -1.71 -12.42
N LEU A 49 -1.95 -1.19 -12.09
CA LEU A 49 -2.13 0.22 -11.71
C LEU A 49 -1.24 0.61 -10.52
N MET A 50 -1.15 -0.25 -9.50
CA MET A 50 -0.27 0.01 -8.35
C MET A 50 1.19 0.14 -8.78
N THR A 51 1.70 -0.75 -9.66
CA THR A 51 3.10 -0.68 -10.13
C THR A 51 3.42 0.60 -10.90
N GLN A 52 2.42 1.26 -11.49
CA GLN A 52 2.59 2.52 -12.22
C GLN A 52 2.41 3.75 -11.31
N ALA A 53 1.94 3.57 -10.08
CA ALA A 53 1.62 4.67 -9.18
C ALA A 53 2.87 5.29 -8.56
N SER A 54 2.91 6.63 -8.52
CA SER A 54 3.92 7.36 -7.74
C SER A 54 3.59 7.44 -6.24
N LEU A 55 2.31 7.27 -5.91
CA LEU A 55 1.72 7.37 -4.59
C LEU A 55 0.35 6.68 -4.60
N ILE A 56 0.01 5.97 -3.52
CA ILE A 56 -1.34 5.44 -3.28
C ILE A 56 -1.91 6.09 -2.02
N ILE A 57 -3.20 6.48 -2.09
CA ILE A 57 -4.00 6.90 -0.93
C ILE A 57 -5.10 5.86 -0.78
N THR A 58 -5.18 5.21 0.39
CA THR A 58 -6.10 4.08 0.57
C THR A 58 -6.55 3.92 2.02
N ASP A 59 -7.74 3.37 2.21
CA ASP A 59 -8.22 2.82 3.48
C ASP A 59 -8.18 1.29 3.49
N SER A 60 -7.70 0.64 2.44
CA SER A 60 -7.65 -0.83 2.34
C SER A 60 -6.49 -1.41 3.14
N GLY A 61 -6.77 -2.41 3.98
CA GLY A 61 -5.75 -3.17 4.71
C GLY A 61 -4.83 -3.96 3.78
N GLY A 62 -5.39 -4.66 2.79
CA GLY A 62 -4.60 -5.45 1.83
C GLY A 62 -3.63 -4.59 1.01
N ILE A 63 -4.05 -3.38 0.62
CA ILE A 63 -3.16 -2.49 -0.15
C ILE A 63 -2.03 -1.92 0.72
N GLN A 64 -2.24 -1.75 2.02
CA GLN A 64 -1.16 -1.40 2.94
C GLN A 64 -0.08 -2.49 3.00
N GLU A 65 -0.44 -3.75 2.82
CA GLU A 65 0.49 -4.87 2.79
C GLU A 65 1.15 -5.02 1.41
N GLU A 66 0.41 -4.88 0.31
CA GLU A 66 0.89 -5.16 -1.03
C GLU A 66 1.71 -4.02 -1.65
N ALA A 67 1.22 -2.78 -1.59
CA ALA A 67 1.83 -1.66 -2.31
C ALA A 67 3.28 -1.35 -1.86
N PRO A 68 3.65 -1.47 -0.57
CA PRO A 68 5.04 -1.25 -0.15
C PRO A 68 6.01 -2.30 -0.70
N SER A 69 5.57 -3.54 -0.96
CA SER A 69 6.39 -4.54 -1.67
C SER A 69 6.69 -4.13 -3.11
N LEU A 70 5.86 -3.27 -3.71
CA LEU A 70 6.06 -2.71 -5.04
C LEU A 70 6.89 -1.41 -5.02
N GLY A 71 7.38 -0.98 -3.84
CA GLY A 71 8.14 0.26 -3.69
C GLY A 71 7.29 1.54 -3.81
N VAL A 72 5.97 1.41 -3.71
CA VAL A 72 5.01 2.50 -3.85
C VAL A 72 4.68 3.08 -2.47
N PRO A 73 4.87 4.39 -2.24
CA PRO A 73 4.48 5.03 -0.98
C PRO A 73 2.97 5.00 -0.77
N VAL A 74 2.54 4.79 0.48
CA VAL A 74 1.12 4.70 0.84
C VAL A 74 0.76 5.70 1.94
N LEU A 75 -0.26 6.53 1.67
CA LEU A 75 -0.98 7.30 2.69
C LEU A 75 -2.26 6.57 3.07
N VAL A 76 -2.45 6.33 4.36
CA VAL A 76 -3.57 5.56 4.89
C VAL A 76 -4.62 6.50 5.44
N SER A 77 -5.80 6.52 4.81
CA SER A 77 -6.91 7.40 5.20
C SER A 77 -7.74 6.81 6.34
N ARG A 78 -7.07 6.53 7.47
CA ARG A 78 -7.66 6.05 8.73
C ARG A 78 -6.95 6.67 9.93
N THR A 79 -7.66 6.77 11.06
CA THR A 79 -7.11 7.19 12.36
C THR A 79 -6.25 6.10 13.01
N LEU A 80 -6.64 4.84 12.82
CA LEU A 80 -5.99 3.67 13.38
C LEU A 80 -5.72 2.66 12.26
N THR A 81 -4.66 1.87 12.44
CA THR A 81 -4.34 0.75 11.55
C THR A 81 -4.14 -0.53 12.34
N GLU A 82 -4.62 -1.62 11.77
CA GLU A 82 -4.34 -2.99 12.17
C GLU A 82 -2.93 -3.48 11.74
N ARG A 83 -2.11 -2.57 11.19
CA ARG A 83 -0.76 -2.82 10.64
C ARG A 83 0.30 -1.88 11.27
N PRO A 84 0.44 -1.85 12.61
CA PRO A 84 1.34 -0.90 13.29
C PRO A 84 2.80 -1.04 12.84
N GLU A 85 3.23 -2.24 12.46
CA GLU A 85 4.59 -2.49 12.00
C GLU A 85 4.94 -1.66 10.76
N MET A 86 3.98 -1.44 9.86
CA MET A 86 4.20 -0.63 8.66
C MET A 86 4.34 0.85 8.97
N THR A 87 3.57 1.34 9.94
CA THR A 87 3.68 2.73 10.38
C THR A 87 4.98 2.97 11.13
N ASP A 88 5.42 2.02 11.94
CA ASP A 88 6.64 2.11 12.76
C ASP A 88 7.89 2.09 11.89
N LEU A 89 7.91 1.25 10.85
CA LEU A 89 8.97 1.23 9.84
C LEU A 89 8.91 2.43 8.87
N GLY A 90 7.86 3.25 8.98
CA GLY A 90 7.59 4.35 8.08
C GLY A 90 7.32 3.88 6.64
N MET A 91 6.86 2.66 6.41
CA MET A 91 6.51 2.18 5.06
C MET A 91 5.15 2.71 4.60
N VAL A 92 4.29 3.07 5.55
CA VAL A 92 3.00 3.74 5.31
C VAL A 92 2.83 4.91 6.27
N LYS A 93 1.99 5.89 5.93
CA LYS A 93 1.69 7.03 6.81
C LYS A 93 0.20 7.20 7.02
N LEU A 94 -0.24 7.16 8.28
CA LEU A 94 -1.62 7.52 8.64
C LEU A 94 -1.83 9.02 8.44
N VAL A 95 -2.91 9.36 7.75
CA VAL A 95 -3.33 10.73 7.45
C VAL A 95 -4.77 11.01 7.85
N ASP A 96 -5.48 10.00 8.37
CA ASP A 96 -6.91 10.08 8.66
C ASP A 96 -7.68 10.64 7.44
N ASN A 97 -8.72 11.44 7.66
CA ASN A 97 -9.49 12.10 6.63
C ASN A 97 -9.21 13.61 6.60
N ASP A 98 -8.01 14.02 7.03
CA ASP A 98 -7.56 15.41 6.99
C ASP A 98 -7.09 15.76 5.57
N ALA A 99 -7.93 16.50 4.84
CA ALA A 99 -7.67 16.88 3.46
C ALA A 99 -6.38 17.71 3.30
N ASP A 100 -6.11 18.63 4.23
CA ASP A 100 -4.92 19.48 4.16
C ASP A 100 -3.67 18.64 4.40
N ARG A 101 -3.73 17.71 5.36
CA ARG A 101 -2.63 16.79 5.64
C ARG A 101 -2.35 15.83 4.47
N ILE A 102 -3.40 15.31 3.84
CA ILE A 102 -3.29 14.46 2.65
C ILE A 102 -2.58 15.24 1.53
N VAL A 103 -3.02 16.46 1.25
CA VAL A 103 -2.45 17.29 0.17
C VAL A 103 -1.01 17.67 0.46
N GLU A 104 -0.70 18.06 1.69
CA GLU A 104 0.66 18.40 2.11
C GLU A 104 1.63 17.24 1.91
N LEU A 105 1.29 16.06 2.45
CA LEU A 105 2.16 14.88 2.38
C LEU A 105 2.25 14.33 0.96
N ALA A 106 1.14 14.25 0.24
CA ALA A 106 1.13 13.80 -1.14
C ALA A 106 2.00 14.72 -2.02
N SER A 107 1.91 16.04 -1.85
CA SER A 107 2.72 17.00 -2.61
C SER A 107 4.21 16.83 -2.31
N ARG A 108 4.60 16.61 -1.05
CA ARG A 108 6.01 16.35 -0.69
C ARG A 108 6.56 15.09 -1.36
N ILE A 109 5.76 14.01 -1.37
CA ILE A 109 6.13 12.74 -2.01
C ILE A 109 6.27 12.92 -3.52
N LEU A 110 5.28 13.56 -4.17
CA LEU A 110 5.27 13.79 -5.61
C LEU A 110 6.42 14.71 -6.07
N ASP A 111 6.78 15.70 -5.26
CA ASP A 111 7.90 16.61 -5.54
C ASP A 111 9.28 15.98 -5.27
N ASN A 112 9.35 14.72 -4.82
CA ASN A 112 10.57 14.06 -4.37
C ASN A 112 11.39 14.90 -3.36
N LYS A 113 10.71 15.68 -2.52
CA LYS A 113 11.39 16.58 -1.57
C LYS A 113 12.14 15.77 -0.49
N PRO A 114 13.41 16.09 -0.19
CA PRO A 114 14.14 15.45 0.90
C PRO A 114 13.45 15.67 2.26
N GLY A 115 13.59 14.69 3.17
CA GLY A 115 12.80 14.60 4.40
C GLY A 115 11.63 13.61 4.33
N ASN A 116 11.74 12.65 3.40
CA ASN A 116 10.68 11.70 3.08
C ASN A 116 10.21 10.92 4.31
N VAL A 117 8.90 11.00 4.51
CA VAL A 117 8.11 10.40 5.59
C VAL A 117 7.86 8.91 5.32
N ILE A 118 8.26 8.40 4.14
CA ILE A 118 8.03 7.00 3.75
C ILE A 118 9.32 6.31 3.28
N THR A 119 9.67 5.24 3.98
CA THR A 119 10.83 4.36 3.72
C THR A 119 10.55 3.50 2.49
N ARG A 120 11.23 3.79 1.38
CA ARG A 120 11.28 2.93 0.19
C ARG A 120 12.41 1.91 0.35
N CYS A 121 12.30 0.94 1.27
CA CYS A 121 13.37 -0.05 1.51
C CYS A 121 12.84 -1.44 1.89
N ALA A 122 13.70 -2.45 1.72
CA ALA A 122 13.48 -3.67 0.93
C ALA A 122 12.85 -4.90 1.62
N LYS A 123 12.47 -4.81 2.90
CA LYS A 123 11.86 -5.95 3.62
C LYS A 123 10.50 -5.54 4.15
N ASN A 124 9.46 -5.97 3.44
CA ASN A 124 8.10 -5.87 3.91
C ASN A 124 7.90 -6.84 5.09
N PRO A 125 7.48 -6.37 6.28
CA PRO A 125 7.27 -7.24 7.43
C PRO A 125 6.19 -8.32 7.18
N TYR A 126 5.30 -8.14 6.20
CA TYR A 126 4.30 -9.14 5.82
C TYR A 126 4.82 -10.23 4.90
N GLY A 127 6.04 -10.12 4.39
CA GLY A 127 6.73 -11.23 3.77
C GLY A 127 7.59 -10.87 2.57
N ASP A 128 8.18 -11.93 2.04
CA ASP A 128 9.12 -11.94 0.92
C ASP A 128 8.60 -12.76 -0.27
N GLY A 129 7.31 -13.10 -0.26
CA GLY A 129 6.67 -13.92 -1.28
C GLY A 129 6.84 -15.43 -1.10
N MET A 130 7.57 -15.91 -0.08
CA MET A 130 7.83 -17.35 0.12
C MET A 130 6.89 -18.02 1.13
N ALA A 131 5.78 -17.37 1.50
CA ALA A 131 4.84 -17.88 2.51
C ALA A 131 4.25 -19.25 2.13
N ALA A 132 3.88 -19.44 0.85
CA ALA A 132 3.31 -20.69 0.36
C ALA A 132 4.30 -21.87 0.49
N ASP A 133 5.57 -21.65 0.14
CA ASP A 133 6.62 -22.66 0.29
C ASP A 133 6.83 -23.03 1.76
N ARG A 134 6.91 -22.04 2.65
CA ARG A 134 7.03 -22.27 4.10
C ARG A 134 5.86 -23.06 4.66
N ILE A 135 4.62 -22.71 4.28
CA ILE A 135 3.41 -23.41 4.73
C ILE A 135 3.41 -24.86 4.21
N ARG A 136 3.72 -25.06 2.93
CA ARG A 136 3.85 -26.40 2.35
C ARG A 136 4.85 -27.24 3.14
N ASP A 137 6.01 -26.68 3.47
CA ASP A 137 7.07 -27.42 4.15
C ASP A 137 6.67 -27.76 5.59
N VAL A 138 6.01 -26.85 6.31
CA VAL A 138 5.40 -27.12 7.63
C VAL A 138 4.38 -28.26 7.57
N ILE A 139 3.53 -28.29 6.54
CA ILE A 139 2.55 -29.37 6.36
C ILE A 139 3.27 -30.69 6.06
N ARG A 140 4.26 -30.70 5.16
CA ARG A 140 5.00 -31.93 4.84
C ARG A 140 5.73 -32.51 6.05
N GLU A 141 6.30 -31.64 6.88
CA GLU A 141 6.91 -32.00 8.15
C GLU A 141 5.90 -32.63 9.12
N SER A 142 4.70 -32.05 9.28
CA SER A 142 3.70 -32.56 10.22
C SER A 142 3.18 -33.96 9.87
N TYR A 143 3.32 -34.37 8.60
CA TYR A 143 3.03 -35.72 8.11
C TYR A 143 4.27 -36.62 7.98
N GLY A 144 5.46 -36.17 8.42
CA GLY A 144 6.69 -36.96 8.37
C GLY A 144 7.24 -37.20 6.96
N LEU A 145 6.88 -36.35 5.99
CA LEU A 145 7.31 -36.48 4.60
C LEU A 145 8.69 -35.87 4.35
N ILE A 146 9.19 -35.02 5.26
CA ILE A 146 10.51 -34.39 5.26
C ILE A 146 10.99 -34.17 6.70
N GLU A 147 12.31 -34.11 6.91
CA GLU A 147 12.95 -33.62 8.16
C GLU A 147 13.33 -32.15 8.01
N ARG A 148 13.16 -31.35 9.06
CA ARG A 148 13.40 -29.90 9.04
C ARG A 148 14.87 -29.59 9.33
N ASP A 149 15.56 -28.90 8.41
CA ASP A 149 16.82 -28.23 8.72
C ASP A 149 16.53 -26.92 9.48
N LEU A 150 16.66 -26.97 10.80
CA LEU A 150 16.37 -25.85 11.71
C LEU A 150 17.31 -24.65 11.52
N ALA A 151 18.43 -24.80 10.82
CA ALA A 151 19.44 -23.75 10.68
C ALA A 151 19.12 -22.70 9.60
N GLN A 152 18.19 -22.97 8.66
CA GLN A 152 18.00 -22.13 7.47
C GLN A 152 16.73 -21.25 7.47
N ASN A 153 15.83 -21.41 8.45
CA ASN A 153 14.46 -20.88 8.37
C ASN A 153 14.01 -20.02 9.56
N LEU A 154 14.93 -19.33 10.24
CA LEU A 154 14.52 -18.26 11.16
C LEU A 154 13.98 -17.07 10.34
N PRO A 155 12.75 -16.59 10.61
CA PRO A 155 12.13 -15.52 9.83
C PRO A 155 12.86 -14.18 9.95
N TYR A 156 13.75 -14.04 10.93
CA TYR A 156 14.63 -12.88 11.11
C TYR A 156 16.00 -13.34 11.62
N PRO A 157 17.13 -12.86 11.05
CA PRO A 157 18.39 -12.94 11.77
C PRO A 157 18.22 -12.16 13.08
N SER A 158 18.67 -12.73 14.19
CA SER A 158 18.60 -12.07 15.50
C SER A 158 19.13 -10.63 15.37
N GLN A 159 18.27 -9.65 15.60
CA GLN A 159 18.76 -8.30 15.87
C GLN A 159 19.49 -8.38 17.20
N ALA A 160 20.81 -8.57 17.14
CA ALA A 160 21.69 -8.32 18.24
C ALA A 160 21.55 -6.82 18.57
N THR A 161 20.95 -6.54 19.71
CA THR A 161 21.01 -5.23 20.37
C THR A 161 22.47 -4.83 20.54
N GLY A 162 22.88 -3.77 19.86
CA GLY A 162 24.15 -3.06 20.04
C GLY A 162 23.86 -1.60 20.32
#